data_AF-A0A9Y1Z7N3-F1
#
_entry.id   AF-A0A9Y1Z7N3-F1
#
_cell.length_a   1.000
_cell.length_b   1.000
_cell.length_c   1.000
_cell.angle_alpha   90.00
_cell.angle_beta   90.00
_cell.angle_gamma   90.00
#
_symmetry.space_group_name_H-M   'P 1'
#
loop_
_entity.id
_entity.type
_entity.pdbx_description
1 polymer ?
#
loop_
_entity_poly.entity_id
_entity_poly.type
_entity_poly.pdbx_seq_one_letter_code
_entity_poly.pdbx_strand_id
1 'polypeptide(L)' 'MGPFDETDADRSVRKYCLECGWSVSLDDADSIEDVSRRTLEHFVETGHTIESTSCHPLPFERGQGQSQGQEQE' A
#
# COMPACT_ATOMS: atom_id res chain seq x y z
N MET A 1 -6.09 23.09 -18.34
CA MET A 1 -6.52 21.85 -17.66
C MET A 1 -5.31 20.95 -17.55
N GLY A 2 -4.76 20.77 -16.35
CA GLY A 2 -3.68 19.81 -16.12
C GLY A 2 -4.26 18.41 -15.87
N PRO A 3 -3.67 17.33 -16.40
CA PRO A 3 -4.04 15.97 -16.05
C PRO A 3 -3.35 15.62 -14.73
N PHE A 4 -3.85 16.16 -13.63
CA PHE A 4 -3.63 15.51 -12.35
C PHE A 4 -4.73 14.47 -12.23
N ASP A 5 -4.61 13.40 -13.04
CA ASP A 5 -5.09 12.10 -12.60
C ASP A 5 -4.16 11.76 -11.43
N GLU A 6 -4.46 12.37 -10.28
CA GLU A 6 -3.91 12.01 -8.97
C GLU A 6 -4.51 10.65 -8.67
N THR A 7 -4.14 9.65 -9.47
CA THR A 7 -4.31 8.28 -9.08
C THR A 7 -3.55 8.21 -7.77
N ASP A 8 -4.30 7.97 -6.71
CA ASP A 8 -3.96 7.66 -5.33
C ASP A 8 -2.95 6.50 -5.27
N ALA A 9 -1.80 6.65 -5.92
CA ALA A 9 -0.76 5.64 -6.11
C ALA A 9 -0.06 5.32 -4.78
N ASP A 10 -0.23 6.22 -3.81
CA ASP A 10 0.20 6.09 -2.41
C ASP A 10 -0.53 4.94 -1.68
N ARG A 11 -1.77 4.62 -2.08
CA ARG A 11 -2.57 3.55 -1.48
C ARG A 11 -2.71 2.34 -2.41
N SER A 12 -1.62 1.95 -3.05
CA SER A 12 -1.57 0.72 -3.85
C SER A 12 -1.73 -0.52 -2.95
N VAL A 13 -2.95 -1.04 -2.82
CA VAL A 13 -3.24 -2.29 -2.10
C VAL A 13 -3.11 -3.46 -3.07
N ARG A 14 -2.10 -4.32 -2.87
CA ARG A 14 -1.94 -5.60 -3.59
C ARG A 14 -2.07 -6.78 -2.63
N LYS A 15 -2.76 -7.83 -3.09
CA LYS A 15 -2.93 -9.10 -2.38
C LYS A 15 -2.39 -10.22 -3.25
N TYR A 16 -1.62 -11.14 -2.68
CA TYR A 16 -1.08 -12.30 -3.42
C TYR A 16 -1.08 -13.57 -2.57
N CYS A 17 -1.39 -14.69 -3.23
CA CYS A 17 -1.35 -16.06 -2.72
C CYS A 17 0.07 -16.60 -2.85
N LEU A 18 0.68 -17.00 -1.74
CA LEU A 18 2.03 -17.56 -1.71
C LEU A 18 2.12 -19.02 -2.16
N GLU A 19 1.00 -19.77 -2.12
CA GLU A 19 0.98 -21.19 -2.50
C GLU A 19 0.71 -21.42 -3.98
N CYS A 20 -0.08 -20.54 -4.59
CA CYS A 20 -0.68 -20.78 -5.90
C CYS A 20 -0.35 -19.71 -6.94
N GLY A 21 0.24 -18.58 -6.52
CA GLY A 21 0.60 -17.47 -7.40
C GLY A 21 -0.58 -16.61 -7.85
N TRP A 22 -1.77 -16.78 -7.27
CA TRP A 22 -2.90 -15.89 -7.51
C TRP A 22 -2.62 -14.50 -6.96
N SER A 23 -2.99 -13.43 -7.68
CA SER A 23 -2.82 -12.06 -7.22
C SER A 23 -3.96 -11.16 -7.68
N VAL A 24 -4.34 -10.20 -6.83
CA VAL A 24 -5.29 -9.14 -7.15
C VAL A 24 -4.74 -7.81 -6.66
N SER A 25 -4.86 -6.77 -7.48
CA SER A 25 -4.48 -5.42 -7.12
C SER A 25 -5.67 -4.48 -7.15
N LEU A 26 -5.60 -3.38 -6.40
CA LEU A 26 -6.58 -2.29 -6.49
C LEU A 26 -6.57 -1.65 -7.88
N ASP A 27 -5.50 -1.79 -8.65
CA ASP A 27 -5.43 -1.36 -10.05
C ASP A 27 -6.35 -2.21 -10.95
N ASP A 28 -6.50 -3.49 -10.61
CA ASP A 28 -7.35 -4.46 -11.32
C ASP A 28 -8.82 -4.46 -10.81
N ALA A 29 -9.15 -3.65 -9.81
CA ALA A 29 -10.44 -3.69 -9.13
C ALA A 29 -11.03 -2.30 -8.89
N ASP A 30 -12.34 -2.16 -9.05
CA ASP A 30 -13.06 -0.88 -8.89
C ASP A 30 -12.95 -0.29 -7.46
N SER A 31 -12.70 -1.14 -6.46
CA SER A 31 -12.66 -0.74 -5.05
C SER A 31 -11.91 -1.74 -4.16
N ILE A 32 -11.43 -1.25 -3.01
CA ILE A 32 -10.71 -2.04 -1.98
C ILE A 32 -11.61 -3.13 -1.38
N GLU A 33 -12.90 -2.86 -1.29
CA GLU A 33 -13.90 -3.85 -0.88
C GLU A 33 -13.94 -5.04 -1.83
N ASP A 34 -13.78 -4.79 -3.13
CA ASP A 34 -13.79 -5.82 -4.17
C ASP A 34 -12.51 -6.68 -4.10
N VAL A 35 -11.35 -6.04 -3.89
CA VAL A 35 -10.06 -6.71 -3.61
C VAL A 35 -10.19 -7.60 -2.37
N SER A 36 -10.81 -7.08 -1.31
CA SER A 36 -11.01 -7.82 -0.05
C SER A 36 -11.98 -8.98 -0.21
N ARG A 37 -13.08 -8.80 -0.97
CA ARG A 37 -14.06 -9.86 -1.25
C ARG A 37 -13.41 -11.01 -2.02
N ARG A 38 -12.75 -10.73 -3.14
CA ARG A 38 -12.04 -11.74 -3.94
C ARG A 38 -10.96 -12.47 -3.15
N THR A 39 -10.24 -11.73 -2.31
CA THR A 39 -9.24 -12.29 -1.40
C THR A 39 -9.87 -13.28 -0.41
N LEU A 40 -11.00 -12.88 0.21
CA LEU A 40 -11.71 -13.72 1.15
C LEU A 40 -12.30 -14.98 0.47
N GLU A 41 -12.89 -14.82 -0.72
CA GLU A 41 -13.40 -15.94 -1.52
C GLU A 41 -12.28 -16.94 -1.82
N HIS A 42 -11.14 -16.47 -2.31
CA HIS A 42 -9.99 -17.33 -2.57
C HIS A 42 -9.48 -18.04 -1.30
N PHE A 43 -9.39 -17.33 -0.17
CA PHE A 43 -8.99 -17.92 1.11
C PHE A 43 -9.98 -19.01 1.56
N VAL A 44 -11.29 -18.80 1.41
CA VAL A 44 -12.32 -19.78 1.81
C VAL A 44 -12.32 -21.00 0.88
N GLU A 45 -12.14 -20.80 -0.43
CA GLU A 45 -12.16 -21.87 -1.41
C GLU A 45 -10.90 -22.74 -1.38
N THR A 46 -9.73 -22.11 -1.20
CA THR A 46 -8.44 -22.81 -1.33
C THR A 46 -7.75 -23.07 0.02
N GLY A 47 -8.08 -22.31 1.05
CA GLY A 47 -7.36 -22.32 2.32
C GLY A 47 -5.93 -21.75 2.25
N HIS A 48 -5.52 -21.17 1.11
CA HIS A 48 -4.17 -20.66 0.94
C HIS A 48 -3.95 -19.35 1.67
N THR A 49 -2.73 -19.15 2.19
CA THR A 49 -2.37 -17.90 2.87
C THR A 49 -2.16 -16.76 1.86
N ILE A 50 -2.88 -15.65 2.06
CA ILE A 50 -2.80 -14.44 1.22
C ILE A 50 -2.13 -13.31 1.98
N GLU A 51 -1.08 -12.73 1.40
CA GLU A 51 -0.36 -11.61 1.98
C GLU A 51 -0.82 -10.27 1.37
N SER A 52 -0.74 -9.20 2.17
CA SER A 52 -1.19 -7.86 1.79
C SER A 52 -0.03 -6.88 1.81
N THR A 53 0.39 -6.40 0.65
CA THR A 53 1.36 -5.31 0.58
C THR A 53 0.59 -4.01 0.44
N SER A 54 0.42 -3.33 1.56
CA SER A 54 0.13 -1.90 1.59
C SER A 54 1.48 -1.19 1.72
N CYS A 55 2.07 -0.80 0.59
CA CYS A 55 3.24 0.06 0.62
C CYS A 55 2.77 1.46 1.00
N HIS A 56 2.60 1.72 2.30
CA HIS A 56 2.49 3.09 2.79
C HIS A 56 3.88 3.69 2.62
N PRO A 57 4.09 4.69 1.76
CA PRO A 57 5.36 5.39 1.78
C PRO A 57 5.45 6.01 3.16
N LEU A 58 6.41 5.53 3.95
CA LEU A 58 6.74 6.21 5.19
C LEU A 58 7.11 7.64 4.78
N PRO A 59 6.46 8.68 5.33
CA PRO A 59 7.04 10.01 5.22
C PRO A 59 8.43 9.86 5.85
N PHE A 60 9.46 9.96 5.02
CA PHE A 60 10.83 9.95 5.49
C PHE A 60 10.94 11.08 6.51
N GLU A 61 10.94 10.71 7.79
CA GLU A 61 11.01 11.66 8.90
C GLU A 61 12.33 12.43 8.76
N ARG A 62 12.23 13.61 8.17
CA ARG A 62 13.33 14.56 8.05
C ARG A 62 13.63 15.03 9.47
N GLY A 63 14.64 14.41 10.09
CA GLY A 63 15.15 14.81 11.40
C GLY A 63 15.37 16.32 11.48
N GLN A 64 14.51 17.02 12.21
CA GLN A 64 14.77 18.38 12.66
C GLN A 64 15.67 18.32 13.89
N GLY A 65 16.96 18.13 13.65
CA GLY A 65 17.99 18.49 14.62
C GLY A 65 18.17 20.01 14.61
N GLN A 66 17.42 20.73 15.44
CA GLN A 66 17.74 22.12 15.78
C GLN A 66 18.44 22.15 17.14
N SER A 67 19.69 21.72 17.16
CA SER A 67 20.66 22.13 18.17
C SER A 67 21.24 23.48 17.75
N GLN A 68 20.62 24.58 18.19
CA GLN A 68 21.31 25.87 18.27
C GLN A 68 21.75 26.09 19.73
N GLY A 69 22.85 25.44 20.08
CA GLY A 69 23.80 26.01 21.03
C GLY A 69 25.04 26.39 20.22
N GLN A 70 25.43 27.67 20.27
CA GLN A 70 26.81 28.18 20.33
C GLN A 70 26.88 29.65 19.83
N GLU A 71 26.93 30.55 20.83
CA GLU A 71 27.91 31.61 21.08
C GLU A 71 28.80 32.21 19.94
N GLN A 72 29.04 33.53 20.12
CA GLN A 72 30.10 34.44 19.59
C GLN A 72 29.57 35.46 18.57
N GLU A 73 29.79 36.78 18.70
CA GLU A 73 30.75 37.61 19.44
C GLU A 73 30.11 38.96 19.81
#